data_AF-A0A5K1G1D6-F1
#
_entry.id   AF-A0A5K1G1D6-F1
#
_cell.length_a   1.000
_cell.length_b   1.000
_cell.length_c   1.000
_cell.angle_alpha   90.00
_cell.angle_beta   90.00
_cell.angle_gamma   90.00
#
_symmetry.space_group_name_H-M   'P 1'
#
loop_
_entity.id
_entity.type
_entity.pdbx_description
1 polymer ?
#
loop_
_entity_poly.entity_id
_entity_poly.type
_entity_poly.pdbx_seq_one_letter_code
_entity_poly.pdbx_strand_id
1 'polypeptide(L)'
;KNQPPLRPLILAGQSLWGSVAALFTLWLLNNRHKSAPRPLCITFGSPFIGDEGLAKAICKYDLWKVGFWHVLCLYGHDFRRISTSIEQQFRPSGTYFLCPELAAFVCVSDPDLVVQLLQRCSEESAGRSHDQINIEYGGLLTRHKERAINGERDEPRSGESRPATGVVPQLVAMGIKDDHP
;
A
#
# COMPACT_ATOMS: atom_id res chain seq x y z
N LYS A 1 -2.93 -21.66 -36.26
CA LYS A 1 -3.72 -20.50 -35.80
C LYS A 1 -2.81 -19.69 -34.88
N ASN A 2 -2.12 -18.67 -35.40
CA ASN A 2 -1.17 -17.87 -34.63
C ASN A 2 -1.94 -16.88 -33.76
N GLN A 3 -2.28 -17.27 -32.53
CA GLN A 3 -2.74 -16.34 -31.50
C GLN A 3 -1.54 -15.45 -31.13
N PRO A 4 -1.66 -14.11 -31.19
CA PRO A 4 -0.59 -13.24 -30.70
C PRO A 4 -0.33 -13.53 -29.21
N PRO A 5 0.93 -13.44 -28.74
CA PRO A 5 1.27 -13.72 -27.35
C PRO A 5 0.45 -12.82 -26.43
N LEU A 6 -0.14 -13.44 -25.39
CA LEU A 6 -0.91 -12.76 -24.36
C LEU A 6 0.00 -11.72 -23.66
N ARG A 7 -0.23 -10.43 -23.92
CA ARG A 7 0.51 -9.35 -23.26
C ARG A 7 -0.12 -9.05 -21.90
N PRO A 8 0.66 -8.98 -20.81
CA PRO A 8 0.15 -8.52 -19.52
C PRO A 8 -0.33 -7.07 -19.65
N LEU A 9 -1.47 -6.76 -19.03
CA LEU A 9 -2.03 -5.42 -18.98
C LEU A 9 -1.74 -4.84 -17.60
N ILE A 10 -0.96 -3.76 -17.55
CA ILE A 10 -0.66 -3.04 -16.30
C ILE A 10 -1.33 -1.67 -16.38
N LEU A 11 -2.09 -1.34 -15.35
CA LEU A 11 -2.74 -0.05 -15.16
C LEU A 11 -2.09 0.61 -13.95
N ALA A 12 -1.63 1.84 -14.13
CA ALA A 12 -0.98 2.57 -13.06
C ALA A 12 -1.51 3.99 -12.93
N GLY A 13 -1.47 4.51 -11.71
CA GLY A 13 -1.88 5.89 -11.45
C GLY A 13 -1.46 6.35 -10.06
N GLN A 14 -1.21 7.65 -9.93
CA GLN A 14 -0.89 8.28 -8.65
C GLN A 14 -2.06 9.12 -8.17
N SER A 15 -2.26 9.18 -6.86
CA SER A 15 -3.29 10.00 -6.22
C SER A 15 -4.67 9.64 -6.79
N LEU A 16 -5.46 10.64 -7.19
CA LEU A 16 -6.78 10.45 -7.79
C LEU A 16 -6.74 9.56 -9.05
N TRP A 17 -5.71 9.69 -9.89
CA TRP A 17 -5.56 8.86 -11.09
C TRP A 17 -5.33 7.39 -10.74
N GLY A 18 -4.78 7.10 -9.55
CA GLY A 18 -4.69 5.74 -9.03
C GLY A 18 -6.07 5.14 -8.74
N SER A 19 -6.98 5.91 -8.15
CA SER A 19 -8.37 5.47 -7.95
C SER A 19 -9.09 5.25 -9.28
N VAL A 20 -8.87 6.12 -10.27
CA VAL A 20 -9.40 5.94 -11.64
C VAL A 20 -8.84 4.65 -12.27
N ALA A 21 -7.53 4.40 -12.15
CA ALA A 21 -6.90 3.19 -12.67
C ALA A 21 -7.46 1.92 -12.01
N ALA A 22 -7.72 1.96 -10.71
CA ALA A 22 -8.28 0.83 -9.97
C ALA A 22 -9.75 0.58 -10.33
N LEU A 23 -10.59 1.62 -10.43
CA LEU A 23 -11.97 1.48 -10.92
C LEU A 23 -12.01 0.96 -12.36
N PHE A 24 -11.13 1.44 -13.23
CA PHE A 24 -11.03 0.94 -14.60
C PHE A 24 -10.56 -0.53 -14.64
N THR A 25 -9.67 -0.93 -13.73
CA THR A 25 -9.26 -2.32 -13.57
C THR A 25 -10.43 -3.21 -13.15
N LEU A 26 -11.26 -2.77 -12.20
CA LEU A 26 -12.49 -3.48 -11.80
C LEU A 26 -13.45 -3.62 -12.98
N TRP A 27 -13.64 -2.54 -13.75
CA TRP A 27 -14.46 -2.60 -14.96
C TRP A 27 -13.92 -3.64 -15.95
N LEU A 28 -12.61 -3.69 -16.18
CA LEU A 28 -12.00 -4.71 -17.04
C LEU A 28 -12.16 -6.13 -16.49
N LEU A 29 -11.99 -6.33 -15.18
CA LEU A 29 -12.18 -7.64 -14.53
C LEU A 29 -13.62 -8.15 -14.67
N ASN A 30 -14.60 -7.25 -14.67
CA ASN A 30 -16.01 -7.58 -14.83
C ASN A 30 -16.43 -7.79 -16.30
N ASN A 31 -15.83 -7.06 -17.24
CA ASN A 31 -16.32 -6.99 -18.63
C ASN A 31 -15.46 -7.77 -19.64
N ARG A 32 -14.25 -8.21 -19.28
CA ARG A 32 -13.39 -8.98 -20.18
C ARG A 32 -13.72 -10.47 -20.18
N HIS A 33 -13.44 -11.10 -21.32
CA HIS A 33 -13.54 -12.55 -21.45
C HIS A 33 -12.61 -13.25 -20.43
N LYS A 34 -13.08 -14.33 -19.79
CA LYS A 34 -12.34 -15.05 -18.73
C LYS A 34 -10.98 -15.59 -19.18
N SER A 35 -10.77 -15.76 -20.49
CA SER A 35 -9.51 -16.21 -21.09
C SER A 35 -8.50 -15.09 -21.37
N ALA A 36 -8.88 -13.82 -21.17
CA ALA A 36 -7.96 -12.70 -21.32
C ALA A 36 -6.96 -12.66 -20.15
N PRO A 37 -5.75 -12.12 -20.36
CA PRO A 37 -4.81 -11.90 -19.27
C PRO A 37 -5.45 -10.99 -18.23
N ARG A 38 -5.25 -11.32 -16.96
CA ARG A 38 -5.76 -10.52 -15.87
C ARG A 38 -4.97 -9.21 -15.81
N PRO A 39 -5.66 -8.05 -15.69
CA PRO A 39 -4.97 -6.79 -15.47
C PRO A 39 -4.34 -6.76 -14.08
N LEU A 40 -3.19 -6.09 -13.97
CA LEU A 40 -2.57 -5.70 -12.72
C LEU A 40 -2.73 -4.19 -12.56
N CYS A 41 -3.22 -3.75 -11.41
CA CYS A 41 -3.33 -2.34 -11.04
C CYS A 41 -2.27 -2.00 -10.00
N ILE A 42 -1.46 -0.97 -10.27
CA ILE A 42 -0.45 -0.46 -9.33
C ILE A 42 -0.75 1.02 -9.08
N THR A 43 -1.09 1.38 -7.84
CA THR A 43 -1.38 2.78 -7.49
C THR A 43 -0.38 3.34 -6.49
N PHE A 44 -0.21 4.66 -6.49
CA PHE A 44 0.69 5.38 -5.60
C PHE A 44 -0.08 6.46 -4.85
N GLY A 45 -0.19 6.38 -3.53
CA GLY A 45 -0.84 7.40 -2.71
C GLY A 45 -2.32 7.66 -3.05
N SER A 46 -2.99 6.68 -3.66
CA SER A 46 -4.38 6.82 -4.07
C SER A 46 -5.33 6.63 -2.89
N PRO A 47 -6.42 7.41 -2.77
CA PRO A 47 -7.47 7.12 -1.82
C PRO A 47 -8.15 5.78 -2.13
N PHE A 48 -8.80 5.22 -1.11
CA PHE A 48 -9.57 3.98 -1.26
C PHE A 48 -10.74 4.19 -2.22
N ILE A 49 -11.10 3.13 -2.95
CA ILE A 49 -12.02 3.23 -4.10
C ILE A 49 -13.46 2.81 -3.77
N GLY A 50 -13.68 2.17 -2.63
CA GLY A 50 -14.97 1.59 -2.28
C GLY A 50 -15.23 1.58 -0.78
N ASP A 51 -16.50 1.39 -0.45
CA ASP A 51 -16.96 1.08 0.90
C ASP A 51 -16.64 -0.38 1.29
N GLU A 52 -17.14 -0.80 2.45
CA GLU A 52 -16.98 -2.18 2.92
C GLU A 52 -17.61 -3.21 1.97
N GLY A 53 -18.74 -2.88 1.33
CA GLY A 53 -19.41 -3.76 0.38
C GLY A 53 -18.54 -4.04 -0.85
N LEU A 54 -17.98 -2.99 -1.45
CA LEU A 54 -17.08 -3.13 -2.59
C LEU A 54 -15.76 -3.81 -2.18
N ALA A 55 -15.17 -3.45 -1.04
CA ALA A 55 -13.95 -4.09 -0.55
C ALA A 55 -14.15 -5.61 -0.35
N LYS A 56 -15.27 -6.03 0.27
CA LYS A 56 -15.63 -7.44 0.42
C LYS A 56 -15.86 -8.12 -0.93
N ALA A 57 -16.50 -7.45 -1.89
CA ALA A 57 -16.72 -8.00 -3.22
C ALA A 57 -15.39 -8.26 -3.96
N ILE A 58 -14.42 -7.36 -3.85
CA ILE A 58 -13.07 -7.53 -4.43
C ILE A 58 -12.34 -8.69 -3.75
N CYS A 59 -12.36 -8.74 -2.41
CA CYS A 59 -11.70 -9.77 -1.62
C CYS A 59 -12.33 -11.16 -1.79
N LYS A 60 -13.62 -11.26 -2.14
CA LYS A 60 -14.30 -12.53 -2.41
C LYS A 60 -13.68 -13.30 -3.58
N TYR A 61 -13.07 -12.60 -4.53
CA TYR A 61 -12.38 -13.22 -5.65
C TYR A 61 -10.88 -13.12 -5.44
N ASP A 62 -10.23 -14.20 -5.00
CA ASP A 62 -8.77 -14.24 -4.77
C ASP A 62 -7.98 -13.70 -5.95
N LEU A 63 -8.43 -14.05 -7.16
CA LEU A 63 -7.78 -13.66 -8.40
C LEU A 63 -8.05 -12.20 -8.81
N TRP A 64 -8.97 -11.49 -8.15
CA TRP A 64 -9.13 -10.04 -8.25
C TRP A 64 -8.25 -9.37 -7.20
N LYS A 65 -8.31 -9.85 -5.95
CA LYS A 65 -7.50 -9.35 -4.83
C LYS A 65 -6.00 -9.24 -5.17
N VAL A 66 -5.43 -10.28 -5.79
CA VAL A 66 -4.00 -10.29 -6.17
C VAL A 66 -3.64 -9.29 -7.27
N GLY A 67 -4.62 -8.76 -7.99
CA GLY A 67 -4.44 -7.82 -9.10
C GLY A 67 -4.42 -6.35 -8.68
N PHE A 68 -4.58 -6.02 -7.40
CA PHE A 68 -4.58 -4.65 -6.90
C PHE A 68 -3.43 -4.42 -5.91
N TRP A 69 -2.46 -3.60 -6.32
CA TRP A 69 -1.26 -3.26 -5.55
C TRP A 69 -1.27 -1.76 -5.28
N HIS A 70 -1.21 -1.38 -4.01
CA HIS A 70 -1.34 -0.01 -3.56
C HIS A 70 -0.09 0.39 -2.77
N VAL A 71 0.73 1.26 -3.32
CA VAL A 71 1.92 1.80 -2.65
C VAL A 71 1.51 3.04 -1.90
N LEU A 72 1.67 3.02 -0.58
CA LEU A 72 1.29 4.12 0.31
C LEU A 72 2.50 4.59 1.10
N CYS A 73 2.64 5.90 1.22
CA CYS A 73 3.58 6.49 2.18
C CYS A 73 2.82 6.90 3.43
N LEU A 74 3.40 6.62 4.59
CA LEU A 74 2.78 6.86 5.91
C LEU A 74 3.07 8.27 6.44
N TYR A 75 3.46 9.18 5.56
CA TYR A 75 3.77 10.58 5.86
C TYR A 75 3.32 11.46 4.69
N GLY A 76 3.30 12.76 4.89
CA GLY A 76 2.99 13.76 3.86
C GLY A 76 1.52 13.82 3.47
N HIS A 77 1.25 14.41 2.29
CA HIS A 77 -0.12 14.71 1.84
C HIS A 77 -0.95 13.46 1.49
N ASP A 78 -0.31 12.36 1.09
CA ASP A 78 -1.03 11.12 0.74
C ASP A 78 -1.63 10.46 1.97
N PHE A 79 -0.92 10.50 3.10
CA PHE A 79 -1.42 10.00 4.38
C PHE A 79 -2.75 10.64 4.78
N ARG A 80 -2.86 11.97 4.63
CA ARG A 80 -4.10 12.71 4.91
C ARG A 80 -5.25 12.27 4.02
N ARG A 81 -5.00 12.13 2.70
CA ARG A 81 -6.03 11.68 1.76
C ARG A 81 -6.58 10.30 2.12
N ILE A 82 -5.69 9.39 2.50
CA ILE A 82 -6.06 8.02 2.88
C ILE A 82 -6.81 8.02 4.22
N SER A 83 -6.39 8.85 5.17
CA SER A 83 -7.08 9.02 6.46
C SER A 83 -8.51 9.54 6.26
N THR A 84 -8.70 10.56 5.42
CA THR A 84 -10.04 11.06 5.06
C THR A 84 -10.89 9.99 4.37
N SER A 85 -10.29 9.10 3.57
CA SER A 85 -11.03 7.96 3.00
C SER A 85 -11.62 7.06 4.09
N ILE A 86 -10.88 6.78 5.16
CA ILE A 86 -11.37 5.95 6.28
C ILE A 86 -12.55 6.62 6.98
N GLU A 87 -12.43 7.92 7.27
CA GLU A 87 -13.50 8.73 7.88
C GLU A 87 -14.77 8.75 7.04
N GLN A 88 -14.62 8.76 5.72
CA GLN A 88 -15.71 8.70 4.75
C GLN A 88 -16.23 7.27 4.49
N GLN A 89 -15.92 6.32 5.37
CA GLN A 89 -16.37 4.92 5.31
C GLN A 89 -15.84 4.11 4.13
N PHE A 90 -14.81 4.60 3.43
CA PHE A 90 -14.11 3.77 2.45
C PHE A 90 -13.25 2.72 3.18
N ARG A 91 -12.99 1.61 2.49
CA ARG A 91 -12.24 0.47 3.03
C ARG A 91 -11.09 0.05 2.12
N PRO A 92 -9.98 -0.42 2.70
CA PRO A 92 -8.88 -0.97 1.91
C PRO A 92 -9.30 -2.23 1.16
N SER A 93 -8.77 -2.41 -0.05
CA SER A 93 -8.96 -3.62 -0.85
C SER A 93 -7.71 -3.92 -1.66
N GLY A 94 -7.29 -5.19 -1.75
CA GLY A 94 -6.06 -5.56 -2.46
C GLY A 94 -4.86 -5.69 -1.51
N THR A 95 -3.67 -5.47 -2.04
CA THR A 95 -2.39 -5.57 -1.32
C THR A 95 -1.74 -4.21 -1.21
N TYR A 96 -1.32 -3.85 0.00
CA TYR A 96 -0.73 -2.56 0.32
C TYR A 96 0.76 -2.70 0.59
N PHE A 97 1.56 -1.85 -0.03
CA PHE A 97 2.98 -1.70 0.22
C PHE A 97 3.17 -0.38 0.98
N LEU A 98 3.30 -0.48 2.29
CA LEU A 98 3.53 0.65 3.18
C LEU A 98 5.01 1.03 3.12
N CYS A 99 5.26 2.29 2.82
CA CYS A 99 6.57 2.84 2.56
C CYS A 99 6.97 3.81 3.68
N PRO A 100 7.65 3.32 4.72
CA PRO A 100 8.29 4.19 5.69
C PRO A 100 9.50 4.89 5.08
N GLU A 101 9.81 6.09 5.57
CA GLU A 101 10.87 6.94 5.00
C GLU A 101 12.27 6.31 5.12
N LEU A 102 12.51 5.58 6.20
CA LEU A 102 13.85 5.10 6.61
C LEU A 102 13.89 3.59 6.89
N ALA A 103 12.82 2.85 6.64
CA ALA A 103 12.72 1.42 6.95
C ALA A 103 12.31 0.60 5.71
N ALA A 104 12.42 -0.73 5.74
CA ALA A 104 11.98 -1.57 4.63
C ALA A 104 10.46 -1.46 4.40
N PHE A 105 10.03 -1.80 3.18
CA PHE A 105 8.62 -1.90 2.87
C PHE A 105 7.92 -2.95 3.74
N VAL A 106 6.70 -2.62 4.16
CA VAL A 106 5.80 -3.58 4.80
C VAL A 106 4.66 -3.90 3.83
N CYS A 107 4.49 -5.18 3.53
CA CYS A 107 3.41 -5.66 2.66
C CYS A 107 2.25 -6.16 3.51
N VAL A 108 1.05 -5.61 3.29
CA VAL A 108 -0.15 -5.92 4.08
C VAL A 108 -1.32 -6.17 3.14
N SER A 109 -1.92 -7.35 3.23
CA SER A 109 -3.12 -7.71 2.45
C SER A 109 -4.39 -7.88 3.29
N ASP A 110 -4.27 -7.66 4.61
CA ASP A 110 -5.39 -7.62 5.55
C ASP A 110 -5.89 -6.18 5.66
N PRO A 111 -7.15 -5.90 5.30
CA PRO A 111 -7.69 -4.54 5.29
C PRO A 111 -7.79 -3.93 6.70
N ASP A 112 -8.05 -4.73 7.73
CA ASP A 112 -8.16 -4.22 9.10
C ASP A 112 -6.77 -3.86 9.64
N LEU A 113 -5.74 -4.65 9.31
CA LEU A 113 -4.36 -4.29 9.64
C LEU A 113 -3.90 -3.02 8.90
N VAL A 114 -4.31 -2.82 7.64
CA VAL A 114 -4.01 -1.58 6.90
C VAL A 114 -4.60 -0.37 7.62
N VAL A 115 -5.86 -0.45 8.06
CA VAL A 115 -6.51 0.63 8.83
C VAL A 115 -5.79 0.88 10.15
N GLN A 116 -5.46 -0.17 10.91
CA GLN A 116 -4.76 -0.04 12.19
C GLN A 116 -3.38 0.61 12.04
N LEU A 117 -2.61 0.19 11.03
CA LEU A 117 -1.29 0.77 10.75
C LEU A 117 -1.39 2.24 10.35
N LEU A 118 -2.37 2.60 9.51
CA LEU A 118 -2.61 3.99 9.15
C LEU A 118 -3.00 4.83 10.38
N GLN A 119 -3.86 4.33 11.25
CA GLN A 119 -4.26 5.03 12.47
C GLN A 119 -3.08 5.24 13.42
N ARG A 120 -2.27 4.19 13.67
CA ARG A 120 -1.07 4.29 14.53
C ARG A 120 -0.06 5.30 13.99
N CYS A 121 0.17 5.31 12.68
CA CYS A 121 1.03 6.31 12.05
C CYS A 121 0.46 7.74 12.17
N SER A 122 -0.87 7.92 12.25
CA SER A 122 -1.49 9.24 12.48
C SER A 122 -1.16 9.78 13.86
N GLU A 123 -1.30 8.94 14.88
CA GLU A 123 -1.11 9.29 16.29
C GLU A 123 0.35 9.67 16.57
N GLU A 124 1.30 8.91 16.00
CA GLU A 124 2.73 9.17 16.17
C GLU A 124 3.23 10.38 15.36
N SER A 125 2.47 10.77 14.35
CA SER A 125 2.72 11.94 13.52
C SER A 125 2.10 13.22 14.08
N ALA A 126 1.32 13.15 15.15
CA ALA A 126 0.66 14.29 15.78
C ALA A 126 1.72 15.29 16.27
N GLY A 127 1.94 16.35 15.48
CA GLY A 127 2.95 17.39 15.72
C GLY A 127 3.91 17.66 14.57
N ARG A 128 3.95 16.81 13.53
CA ARG A 128 4.71 17.07 12.29
C ARG A 128 3.84 17.82 11.29
N SER A 129 4.33 18.93 10.73
CA SER A 129 3.68 19.64 9.63
C SER A 129 3.75 18.79 8.36
N HIS A 130 2.82 17.85 8.22
CA HIS A 130 2.74 16.93 7.07
C HIS A 130 2.13 17.57 5.82
N ASP A 131 1.57 18.77 5.94
CA ASP A 131 0.79 19.43 4.87
C ASP A 131 1.64 19.94 3.69
N GLN A 132 2.97 19.83 3.75
CA GLN A 132 3.87 20.40 2.72
C GLN A 132 4.85 19.41 2.08
N ILE A 133 4.83 18.14 2.49
CA ILE A 133 5.72 17.13 1.90
C ILE A 133 5.03 16.53 0.68
N ASN A 134 5.44 16.99 -0.50
CA ASN A 134 5.12 16.31 -1.75
C ASN A 134 5.95 15.03 -1.83
N ILE A 135 5.29 13.89 -2.01
CA ILE A 135 5.97 12.60 -2.00
C ILE A 135 6.38 12.23 -3.41
N GLU A 136 7.69 12.19 -3.64
CA GLU A 136 8.26 11.68 -4.87
C GLU A 136 8.47 10.16 -4.78
N TYR A 137 7.47 9.39 -5.20
CA TYR A 137 7.52 7.92 -5.20
C TYR A 137 8.72 7.38 -6.00
N GLY A 138 9.17 8.07 -7.05
CA GLY A 138 10.33 7.66 -7.85
C GLY A 138 11.62 7.60 -7.03
N GLY A 139 11.96 8.68 -6.31
CA GLY A 139 13.13 8.73 -5.43
C GLY A 139 13.02 7.74 -4.27
N LEU A 140 11.81 7.55 -3.73
CA LEU A 140 11.54 6.63 -2.64
C LEU A 140 11.74 5.16 -3.06
N LEU A 141 11.16 4.75 -4.19
CA LEU A 141 11.34 3.41 -4.75
C LEU A 141 12.80 3.16 -5.13
N THR A 142 13.50 4.18 -5.62
CA THR A 142 14.93 4.07 -5.96
C THR A 142 15.77 3.78 -4.72
N ARG A 143 15.54 4.52 -3.62
CA ARG A 143 16.19 4.28 -2.33
C ARG A 143 15.93 2.87 -1.83
N HIS A 144 14.66 2.43 -1.79
CA HIS A 144 14.34 1.09 -1.33
C HIS A 144 14.92 -0.02 -2.21
N LYS A 145 14.99 0.19 -3.52
CA LYS A 145 15.68 -0.72 -4.44
C LYS A 145 17.16 -0.84 -4.09
N GLU A 146 17.84 0.29 -3.85
CA GLU A 146 19.26 0.32 -3.47
C GLU A 146 19.50 -0.39 -2.14
N ARG A 147 18.69 -0.11 -1.12
CA ARG A 147 18.77 -0.79 0.18
C ARG A 147 18.60 -2.30 0.06
N ALA A 148 17.63 -2.74 -0.74
CA ALA A 148 17.38 -4.16 -0.98
C ALA A 148 18.56 -4.85 -1.70
N ILE A 149 19.19 -4.16 -2.66
CA ILE A 149 20.39 -4.67 -3.35
C ILE A 149 21.59 -4.73 -2.39
N ASN A 150 21.73 -3.74 -1.52
CA ASN A 150 22.84 -3.63 -0.57
C ASN A 150 22.68 -4.55 0.66
N GLY A 151 21.52 -5.18 0.84
CA GLY A 151 21.23 -6.05 1.98
C GLY A 151 21.15 -5.30 3.32
N GLU A 152 20.84 -4.00 3.29
CA GLU A 152 20.68 -3.19 4.49
C GLU A 152 19.49 -3.70 5.31
N ARG A 153 19.73 -4.05 6.58
CA ARG A 153 18.67 -4.41 7.53
C ARG A 153 18.18 -3.17 8.25
N ASP A 154 16.90 -3.18 8.64
CA ASP A 154 16.36 -2.15 9.51
C ASP A 154 16.96 -2.31 10.91
N GLU A 155 17.75 -1.32 11.34
CA GLU A 155 18.26 -1.22 12.70
C GLU A 155 17.15 -0.67 13.62
N PRO A 156 16.78 -1.36 14.72
CA PRO A 156 15.79 -0.86 15.65
C PRO A 156 16.27 0.43 16.31
N ARG A 157 15.36 1.41 16.43
CA ARG A 157 15.64 2.73 17.04
C ARG A 157 15.79 2.71 18.57
N SER A 158 15.92 1.55 19.19
CA SER A 158 16.21 1.38 20.62
C SER A 158 17.24 0.27 20.79
N GLY A 159 18.24 0.52 21.65
CA GLY A 159 19.39 -0.35 21.88
C GLY A 159 19.09 -1.67 22.61
N GLU A 160 18.10 -2.43 22.15
CA GLU A 160 17.82 -3.77 22.65
C GLU A 160 18.43 -4.85 21.74
N SER A 161 19.39 -5.56 22.30
CA SER A 161 20.23 -6.58 21.69
C SER A 161 19.52 -7.93 21.59
N ARG A 162 18.36 -7.99 20.92
CA ARG A 162 17.70 -9.26 20.59
C ARG A 162 17.53 -9.41 19.08
N PRO A 163 17.87 -10.58 18.50
CA PRO A 163 17.53 -10.89 17.12
C PRO A 163 16.02 -11.10 17.06
N ALA A 164 15.28 -10.03 16.85
CA ALA A 164 13.84 -10.06 16.83
C ALA A 164 13.39 -10.73 15.52
N THR A 165 13.05 -12.01 15.63
CA THR A 165 12.38 -12.75 14.57
C THR A 165 10.88 -12.52 14.78
N GLY A 166 10.21 -11.79 13.87
CA GLY A 166 8.79 -11.45 14.01
C GLY A 166 8.39 -10.17 13.29
N VAL A 167 7.13 -9.76 13.43
CA VAL A 167 6.56 -8.53 12.81
C VAL A 167 6.94 -7.26 13.59
N VAL A 168 7.31 -7.41 14.86
CA VAL A 168 7.64 -6.31 15.78
C VAL A 168 8.73 -5.37 15.25
N PRO A 169 9.88 -5.84 14.73
CA PRO A 169 10.92 -4.94 14.20
C PRO A 169 10.43 -4.10 13.02
N GLN A 170 9.56 -4.65 12.18
CA GLN A 170 8.99 -3.95 11.04
C GLN A 170 8.02 -2.84 11.52
N LEU A 171 7.24 -3.11 12.57
CA LEU A 171 6.38 -2.11 13.20
C LEU A 171 7.21 -0.97 13.81
N VAL A 172 8.23 -1.30 14.60
CA VAL A 172 9.15 -0.32 15.20
C VAL A 172 9.87 0.50 14.13
N ALA A 173 10.32 -0.12 13.05
CA ALA A 173 10.98 0.55 11.94
C ALA A 173 10.01 1.49 11.17
N MET A 174 8.71 1.18 11.13
CA MET A 174 7.66 2.09 10.65
C MET A 174 7.38 3.27 11.59
N GLY A 175 8.01 3.32 12.77
CA GLY A 175 7.81 4.34 13.79
C GLY A 175 6.90 3.90 14.94
N ILE A 176 6.23 2.74 14.78
CA ILE A 176 5.19 2.25 15.67
C ILE A 176 5.79 1.74 16.98
N LYS A 177 5.48 2.41 18.09
CA LYS A 177 5.92 1.97 19.42
C LYS A 177 5.26 0.66 19.83
N ASP A 178 6.06 -0.17 20.50
CA ASP A 178 5.58 -1.42 21.11
C ASP A 178 5.03 -1.09 22.49
N ASP A 179 3.70 -1.04 22.61
CA ASP A 179 3.01 -0.90 23.89
C ASP A 179 2.91 -2.29 24.54
N HIS A 180 4.02 -2.79 25.07
CA HIS A 180 3.99 -3.88 26.04
C HIS A 180 4.54 -3.38 27.39
N PRO A 181 3.84 -3.65 28.51
CA PRO A 181 4.28 -3.31 29.85
C PRO A 181 5.50 -4.13 30.30
#